data_AF-A0A1Q2MFS5-F1
#
_entry.id   AF-A0A1Q2MFS5-F1
#
_cell.length_a   1.000
_cell.length_b   1.000
_cell.length_c   1.000
_cell.angle_alpha   90.00
_cell.angle_beta   90.00
_cell.angle_gamma   90.00
#
_symmetry.space_group_name_H-M   'P 1'
#
loop_
_entity.id
_entity.type
_entity.pdbx_description
1 polymer ?
#
loop_
_entity_poly.entity_id
_entity_poly.type
_entity_poly.pdbx_seq_one_letter_code
_entity_poly.pdbx_strand_id
1 'polypeptide(L)' 'MRVFAGGREINVPQRSNGRVDARELRNAMGVPDNRVVLQQKPNGGNTIIPRDGELDIKNFERFMEAPRARRGC' A
#
# COMPACT_ATOMS: atom_id res chain seq x y z
N MET A 1 4.54 10.39 -6.80
CA MET A 1 5.62 9.75 -6.02
C MET A 1 5.86 8.35 -6.58
N ARG A 2 7.11 7.88 -6.64
CA ARG A 2 7.41 6.50 -7.05
C ARG A 2 7.57 5.62 -5.82
N VAL A 3 6.91 4.46 -5.81
CA VAL A 3 7.01 3.46 -4.75
C VAL A 3 7.24 2.08 -5.34
N PHE A 4 7.89 1.20 -4.58
CA PHE A 4 8.12 -0.18 -5.01
C PHE A 4 7.00 -1.09 -4.47
N ALA A 5 6.20 -1.63 -5.37
CA ALA A 5 5.01 -2.38 -5.02
C ALA A 5 4.88 -3.64 -5.88
N GLY A 6 4.70 -4.81 -5.27
CA GLY A 6 4.48 -6.07 -6.02
C GLY A 6 5.60 -6.39 -7.02
N GLY A 7 6.86 -6.06 -6.68
CA GLY A 7 8.03 -6.33 -7.53
C GLY A 7 8.27 -5.34 -8.68
N ARG A 8 7.50 -4.24 -8.76
CA ARG A 8 7.67 -3.19 -9.78
C ARG A 8 7.64 -1.80 -9.15
N GLU A 9 8.22 -0.82 -9.84
CA GLU A 9 8.00 0.59 -9.49
C GLU A 9 6.67 1.07 -10.07
N ILE A 10 5.86 1.71 -9.23
CA ILE A 10 4.62 2.35 -9.63
C ILE A 10 4.66 3.84 -9.28
N ASN A 11 4.03 4.67 -10.11
CA ASN A 11 3.83 6.07 -9.80
C ASN A 11 2.44 6.24 -9.16
N VAL A 12 2.42 6.80 -7.96
CA VAL A 12 1.21 7.07 -7.20
C VAL A 12 1.06 8.59 -7.06
N PRO A 13 -0.13 9.15 -7.31
CA PRO A 13 -0.34 10.58 -7.11
C PRO A 13 -0.11 10.94 -5.65
N GLN A 14 0.57 12.07 -5.44
CA GLN A 14 0.80 12.62 -4.10
C GLN A 14 -0.05 13.88 -4.00
N ARG A 15 -0.78 14.01 -2.89
CA ARG A 15 -1.57 15.19 -2.56
C ARG A 15 -0.64 16.36 -2.24
N SER A 16 -1.16 17.59 -2.31
CA SER A 16 -0.40 18.82 -2.03
C SER A 16 0.21 18.89 -0.63
N ASN A 17 -0.34 18.13 0.33
CA ASN A 17 0.17 17.99 1.70
C ASN A 17 1.30 16.95 1.84
N GLY A 18 1.75 16.36 0.72
CA GLY A 18 2.80 15.34 0.72
C GLY A 18 2.31 13.94 1.04
N ARG A 19 1.01 13.73 1.29
CA ARG A 19 0.45 12.40 1.58
C ARG A 19 -0.07 11.71 0.33
N VAL A 20 -0.28 10.41 0.44
CA VAL A 20 -0.81 9.54 -0.62
C VAL A 20 -2.16 8.99 -0.19
N ASP A 21 -3.11 8.96 -1.11
CA ASP A 21 -4.41 8.34 -0.86
C ASP A 21 -4.29 6.81 -0.92
N ALA A 22 -4.78 6.11 0.12
CA ALA A 22 -4.71 4.66 0.21
C ALA A 22 -5.44 3.95 -0.95
N ARG A 23 -6.53 4.56 -1.46
CA ARG A 23 -7.30 4.03 -2.58
C ARG A 23 -6.53 4.22 -3.89
N GLU A 24 -5.89 5.36 -4.08
CA GLU A 24 -5.04 5.59 -5.26
C GLU A 24 -3.84 4.65 -5.29
N LEU A 25 -3.20 4.40 -4.15
CA LEU A 25 -2.14 3.40 -4.02
C LEU A 25 -2.64 2.00 -4.42
N ARG A 26 -3.78 1.57 -3.86
CA ARG A 26 -4.41 0.28 -4.17
C ARG A 26 -4.72 0.14 -5.66
N ASN A 27 -5.27 1.19 -6.26
CA ASN A 27 -5.61 1.23 -7.68
C ASN A 27 -4.35 1.19 -8.56
N ALA A 28 -3.31 1.97 -8.23
CA ALA A 28 -2.04 1.97 -8.94
C ALA A 28 -1.31 0.62 -8.86
N MET A 29 -1.47 -0.10 -7.74
CA MET A 29 -0.99 -1.47 -7.57
C MET A 29 -1.86 -2.52 -8.28
N GLY A 30 -3.07 -2.17 -8.72
CA GLY A 30 -4.04 -3.14 -9.27
C GLY A 30 -4.52 -4.17 -8.24
N VAL A 31 -4.56 -3.82 -6.95
CA VAL A 31 -4.96 -4.77 -5.90
C VAL A 31 -6.48 -4.90 -5.86
N PRO A 32 -7.04 -6.10 -6.05
CA PRO A 32 -8.48 -6.31 -5.96
C PRO A 32 -9.00 -6.13 -4.51
N ASP A 33 -10.27 -5.79 -4.37
CA ASP A 33 -10.87 -5.45 -3.07
C ASP A 33 -10.84 -6.58 -2.04
N ASN A 34 -10.78 -7.83 -2.49
CA ASN A 34 -10.67 -9.00 -1.62
C ASN A 34 -9.27 -9.21 -1.02
N ARG A 35 -8.28 -8.37 -1.38
CA ARG A 35 -6.91 -8.43 -0.87
C ARG A 35 -6.57 -7.24 0.01
N VAL A 36 -5.51 -7.42 0.80
CA VAL A 36 -4.92 -6.37 1.63
C VAL A 36 -3.60 -5.92 1.03
N VAL A 37 -3.29 -4.64 1.19
CA VAL A 37 -1.97 -4.08 0.91
C VAL A 37 -1.21 -4.07 2.24
N LEU A 38 0.01 -4.57 2.22
CA LEU A 38 0.93 -4.60 3.33
C LEU A 38 2.10 -3.69 3.00
N GLN A 39 2.46 -2.84 3.96
CA GLN A 39 3.72 -2.13 3.98
C GLN A 39 4.73 -3.00 4.75
N GLN A 40 5.82 -3.36 4.09
CA GLN A 40 6.96 -4.03 4.73
C GLN A 40 7.86 -2.97 5.37
N LYS A 41 8.02 -3.06 6.69
CA LYS A 41 8.91 -2.19 7.45
C LYS A 41 10.34 -2.75 7.47
N PRO A 42 11.38 -1.90 7.57
CA PRO A 42 12.77 -2.34 7.63
C PRO A 42 13.08 -3.29 8.79
N ASN A 43 12.29 -3.24 9.87
CA ASN A 43 12.43 -4.11 11.03
C ASN A 43 11.79 -5.51 10.85
N GLY A 44 11.38 -5.87 9.63
CA GLY A 44 10.71 -7.14 9.34
C GLY A 44 9.23 -7.17 9.73
N GLY A 45 8.69 -6.09 10.30
CA GLY A 45 7.27 -5.95 10.59
C GLY A 45 6.44 -5.63 9.36
N ASN A 46 5.17 -6.03 9.37
CA ASN A 46 4.21 -5.69 8.33
C ASN A 46 3.10 -4.82 8.92
N THR A 47 2.68 -3.79 8.18
CA THR A 47 1.52 -2.96 8.54
C THR A 47 0.49 -3.07 7.43
N ILE A 48 -0.75 -3.40 7.80
CA ILE A 48 -1.87 -3.43 6.86
C ILE A 48 -2.23 -1.98 6.52
N ILE A 49 -2.19 -1.67 5.24
CA ILE A 49 -2.64 -0.39 4.73
C ILE A 49 -4.18 -0.40 4.68
N PRO A 50 -4.85 0.63 5.23
CA PRO A 50 -6.30 0.75 5.17
C PRO A 50 -6.81 0.82 3.72
N ARG A 51 -8.12 0.65 3.54
CA ARG A 51 -8.73 0.73 2.19
C ARG A 51 -8.85 2.17 1.68
N ASP A 52 -8.90 3.11 2.61
CA ASP A 52 -9.20 4.52 2.41
C ASP A 52 -8.46 5.34 3.46
N GLY A 53 -8.38 6.65 3.22
CA GLY A 53 -7.65 7.60 4.05
C GLY A 53 -6.29 7.99 3.46
N GLU A 54 -5.63 8.89 4.15
CA GLU A 54 -4.32 9.40 3.75
C GLU A 54 -3.19 8.66 4.47
N LEU A 55 -2.12 8.43 3.73
CA LEU A 55 -0.92 7.75 4.19
C LEU A 55 0.27 8.67 4.00
N ASP A 56 1.13 8.73 5.01
CA ASP A 56 2.46 9.29 4.86
C ASP A 56 3.40 8.16 4.42
N ILE A 57 3.71 8.12 3.12
CA ILE A 57 4.53 7.09 2.48
C ILE A 57 5.88 7.69 2.11
N LYS A 58 6.96 6.94 2.37
CA LYS A 58 8.32 7.31 1.99
C LYS A 58 8.76 6.56 0.74
N ASN A 59 9.61 7.19 -0.08
CA ASN A 59 10.06 6.66 -1.39
C ASN A 59 10.73 5.27 -1.35
N PHE A 60 11.31 4.88 -0.20
CA PHE A 60 12.03 3.62 -0.02
C PHE A 60 11.18 2.51 0.63
N GLU A 61 9.91 2.78 0.89
CA GLU A 61 9.00 1.80 1.47
C GLU A 61 8.54 0.80 0.41
N ARG A 62 8.40 -0.44 0.86
CA ARG A 62 8.02 -1.58 0.02
C ARG A 62 6.61 -2.00 0.34
N PHE A 63 5.82 -2.20 -0.71
CA PHE A 63 4.44 -2.62 -0.62
C PHE A 63 4.24 -3.98 -1.28
N MET A 64 3.38 -4.80 -0.71
CA MET A 64 2.97 -6.09 -1.26
C MET A 64 1.49 -6.33 -1.01
N GLU A 65 0.88 -7.18 -1.82
CA GLU A 65 -0.49 -7.63 -1.63
C GLU A 65 -0.54 -9.03 -1.01
N ALA A 66 -1.46 -9.22 -0.08
CA ALA A 66 -1.69 -10.50 0.57
C ALA A 66 -3.18 -10.86 0.55
N PRO A 67 -3.54 -12.16 0.60
CA PRO A 67 -4.91 -12.57 0.80
C PRO A 67 -5.42 -11.99 2.14
N ARG A 68 -6.65 -11.48 2.16
CA ARG A 68 -7.27 -11.04 3.39
C ARG A 68 -7.58 -12.27 4.24
N ALA A 69 -6.76 -12.54 5.25
CA ALA A 69 -7.06 -13.57 6.23
C ALA A 69 -8.38 -13.22 6.94
N ARG A 70 -9.41 -14.06 6.75
CA ARG A 70 -10.58 -14.10 7.63
C ARG A 70 -10.34 -15.25 8.58
N ARG A 71 -10.25 -14.99 9.89
CA ARG A 71 -10.40 -16.08 10.87
C ARG A 71 -11.81 -16.65 10.64
N GLY A 72 -11.90 -17.97 10.48
CA GLY A 72 -13.13 -18.67 10.13
C GLY A 72 -14.28 -18.24 11.01
N CYS A 73 -15.40 -17.92 10.36
CA CYS A 73 -16.71 -17.75 10.96
C CYS A 73 -17.51 -19.03 10.76
#